data_AF-A0A976PQD3-F1
#
_entry.id   AF-A0A976PQD3-F1
#
_cell.length_a   1.000
_cell.length_b   1.000
_cell.length_c   1.000
_cell.angle_alpha   90.00
_cell.angle_beta   90.00
_cell.angle_gamma   90.00
#
_symmetry.space_group_name_H-M   'P 1'
#
loop_
_entity.id
_entity.type
_entity.pdbx_description
1 polymer ?
#
loop_
_entity_poly.entity_id
_entity_poly.type
_entity_poly.pdbx_seq_one_letter_code
_entity_poly.pdbx_strand_id
1 'polypeptide(L)' 'VPGCYLFIGNGADGEPGACMVHNPAYDFNDQNIAPGAAYWIALVNELLSPTRP' A
#
# COMPACT_ATOMS: atom_id res chain seq x y z
N VAL A 1 14.06 -13.33 -11.59
CA VAL A 1 14.38 -11.88 -11.70
C VAL A 1 14.20 -11.26 -10.31
N PRO A 2 15.03 -10.32 -9.83
CA PRO A 2 14.81 -9.67 -8.54
C PRO A 2 13.51 -8.84 -8.52
N GLY A 3 12.77 -8.91 -7.42
CA GLY A 3 11.51 -8.21 -7.21
C GLY A 3 11.09 -8.23 -5.74
N CYS A 4 10.17 -7.35 -5.37
CA CYS A 4 9.64 -7.22 -4.01
C CYS A 4 8.13 -6.95 -4.07
N TYR A 5 7.37 -7.53 -3.13
CA TYR A 5 5.94 -7.27 -2.95
C TYR A 5 5.67 -7.00 -1.48
N LEU A 6 4.71 -6.14 -1.19
CA LEU A 6 4.29 -5.77 0.17
C LEU A 6 2.77 -5.63 0.23
N PHE A 7 2.26 -5.63 1.46
CA PHE A 7 0.84 -5.45 1.74
C PHE A 7 0.64 -4.21 2.61
N ILE A 8 -0.47 -3.52 2.39
CA ILE A 8 -1.02 -2.50 3.28
C ILE A 8 -2.31 -3.09 3.86
N GLY A 9 -2.46 -3.04 5.19
CA GLY A 9 -3.66 -3.54 5.84
C GLY A 9 -4.90 -2.75 5.40
N ASN A 10 -5.99 -3.45 5.12
CA ASN A 10 -7.23 -2.82 4.65
C ASN A 10 -8.20 -2.48 5.81
N GLY A 11 -8.16 -3.23 6.91
CA GLY A 11 -8.93 -2.99 8.14
C GLY A 11 -8.55 -4.00 9.23
N ALA A 12 -8.87 -3.71 10.48
CA ALA A 12 -8.71 -4.62 11.62
C ALA A 12 -10.00 -5.42 11.85
N ASP A 13 -9.94 -6.56 12.55
CA ASP A 13 -11.12 -7.39 12.81
C ASP A 13 -12.29 -6.57 13.39
N GLY A 14 -13.44 -6.61 12.71
CA GLY A 14 -14.64 -5.85 13.08
C GLY A 14 -14.76 -4.45 12.47
N GLU A 15 -13.71 -3.95 11.78
CA GLU A 15 -13.70 -2.66 11.11
C GLU A 15 -14.04 -2.78 9.60
N PRO A 16 -14.51 -1.69 8.95
CA PRO A 16 -14.61 -1.63 7.49
C PRO A 16 -13.31 -2.05 6.81
N GLY A 17 -13.42 -2.88 5.78
CA GLY A 17 -12.27 -3.38 5.02
C GLY A 17 -11.53 -4.58 5.61
N ALA A 18 -11.95 -5.13 6.75
CA ALA A 18 -11.33 -6.32 7.35
C ALA A 18 -11.58 -7.62 6.57
N CYS A 19 -12.64 -7.67 5.76
CA CYS A 19 -12.93 -8.83 4.92
C CYS A 19 -11.90 -8.98 3.80
N MET A 20 -11.62 -10.23 3.43
CA MET A 20 -10.66 -10.53 2.37
C MET A 20 -11.25 -10.28 0.98
N VAL A 21 -10.36 -10.03 0.01
CA VAL A 21 -10.71 -10.03 -1.41
C VAL A 21 -11.44 -11.33 -1.79
N HIS A 22 -12.39 -11.23 -2.72
CA HIS A 22 -13.37 -12.27 -3.09
C HIS A 22 -14.59 -12.41 -2.15
N ASN A 23 -14.67 -11.64 -1.07
CA ASN A 23 -15.92 -11.48 -0.31
C ASN A 23 -16.83 -10.42 -0.98
N PRO A 24 -18.14 -10.64 -1.19
CA PRO A 24 -19.04 -9.62 -1.73
C PRO A 24 -19.16 -8.36 -0.87
N ALA A 25 -18.88 -8.47 0.42
CA ALA A 25 -18.81 -7.34 1.34
C ALA A 25 -17.43 -6.66 1.36
N TYR A 26 -16.51 -7.02 0.46
CA TYR A 26 -15.22 -6.37 0.34
C TYR A 26 -15.39 -4.90 -0.03
N ASP A 27 -14.84 -4.04 0.82
CA ASP A 27 -14.77 -2.60 0.63
C ASP A 27 -13.32 -2.15 0.78
N PHE A 28 -12.79 -1.47 -0.23
CA PHE A 28 -11.40 -1.02 -0.20
C PHE A 28 -11.30 0.22 0.68
N ASN A 29 -10.33 0.24 1.59
CA ASN A 29 -10.09 1.40 2.42
C ASN A 29 -9.36 2.49 1.62
N ASP A 30 -10.11 3.47 1.11
CA ASP A 30 -9.59 4.59 0.33
C ASP A 30 -8.52 5.41 1.07
N GLN A 31 -8.46 5.34 2.40
CA GLN A 31 -7.39 5.97 3.17
C GLN A 31 -6.01 5.38 2.85
N ASN A 32 -5.94 4.19 2.24
CA ASN A 32 -4.70 3.54 1.82
C ASN A 32 -4.09 4.14 0.54
N ILE A 33 -4.85 4.89 -0.26
CA ILE A 33 -4.37 5.44 -1.54
C ILE A 33 -3.18 6.38 -1.30
N ALA A 34 -3.34 7.34 -0.39
CA ALA A 34 -2.31 8.34 -0.14
C ALA A 34 -1.02 7.74 0.51
N PRO A 35 -1.09 6.93 1.58
CA PRO A 35 0.08 6.24 2.13
C PRO A 35 0.77 5.31 1.13
N GLY A 36 0.00 4.56 0.33
CA GLY A 36 0.55 3.67 -0.70
C GLY A 36 1.32 4.44 -1.77
N ALA A 37 0.76 5.55 -2.27
CA ALA A 37 1.46 6.42 -3.21
C ALA A 37 2.71 7.06 -2.59
N ALA A 38 2.61 7.54 -1.35
CA ALA A 38 3.74 8.15 -0.64
C ALA A 38 4.90 7.16 -0.44
N TYR A 39 4.61 5.89 -0.14
CA TYR A 39 5.64 4.84 -0.06
C TYR A 39 6.41 4.71 -1.37
N TRP A 40 5.72 4.61 -2.51
CA TRP A 40 6.38 4.48 -3.81
C TRP A 40 7.20 5.71 -4.19
N ILE A 41 6.67 6.92 -3.91
CA ILE A 41 7.41 8.17 -4.10
C ILE A 41 8.69 8.17 -3.27
N ALA A 42 8.60 7.85 -1.97
CA ALA A 42 9.75 7.82 -1.07
C ALA A 42 10.78 6.77 -1.52
N LEU A 43 10.33 5.57 -1.90
CA LEU A 43 11.22 4.50 -2.36
C LEU A 43 11.97 4.89 -3.65
N VAL A 44 11.26 5.47 -4.62
CA VAL A 44 11.86 5.94 -5.87
C VAL A 44 12.84 7.07 -5.60
N ASN A 45 12.47 8.04 -4.76
CA ASN A 45 13.36 9.13 -4.40
C ASN A 45 14.62 8.61 -3.70
N GLU A 46 14.49 7.65 -2.80
CA GLU A 46 15.64 7.04 -2.14
C GLU A 46 16.53 6.33 -3.17
N LEU A 47 15.99 5.44 -4.00
CA LEU A 47 16.83 4.60 -4.86
C LEU A 47 17.34 5.30 -6.12
N LEU A 48 16.63 6.31 -6.64
CA LEU A 48 16.84 6.85 -7.99
C LEU A 48 17.01 8.38 -8.04
N SER A 49 17.00 9.11 -6.91
CA SER A 49 17.20 10.57 -6.96
C SER A 49 18.61 10.94 -7.44
N PRO A 50 18.73 11.86 -8.41
CA PRO A 50 20.02 12.26 -8.97
C PRO A 50 20.87 13.12 -8.02
N THR A 51 20.34 13.53 -6.88
CA THR A 51 20.96 14.47 -5.93
C THR A 51 21.39 13.86 -4.61
N ARG A 52 21.58 12.53 -4.56
CA ARG A 52 22.28 11.92 -3.42
C ARG A 52 23.78 12.25 -3.52
N PRO A 53 24.45 12.73 -2.45
CA PRO A 53 25.90 12.89 -2.45
C PRO A 53 26.62 11.55 -2.69
#